data_AF-A0A3A9VNA6-F1
#
_entry.id   AF-A0A3A9VNA6-F1
#
_cell.length_a   1.000
_cell.length_b   1.000
_cell.length_c   1.000
_cell.angle_alpha   90.00
_cell.angle_beta   90.00
_cell.angle_gamma   90.00
#
_symmetry.space_group_name_H-M   'P 1'
#
loop_
_entity.id
_entity.type
_entity.pdbx_description
1 polymer ?
#
loop_
_entity_poly.entity_id
_entity_poly.type
_entity_poly.pdbx_seq_one_letter_code
_entity_poly.pdbx_strand_id
1 'polypeptide(L)'
;MQITKFFSILLFTSLLLVGCSDDDENTFVPDSQSSNKQPLGSSANDLLSDTNFKGLTVEIVSVQGFEPTVTAINTFRNFLEERLFKPDGITINQRSVSSSGLAPFNIEKVKQIETTTRTEFNEGDEIKVYIYFADGTNDIDEGARVTLGTAYLNTSIVIYENTLRKLSSNPNGPMLSTVEAAALNHEFAHLLGLINIGTSLQSQHEDNESRGHCNVQSCLMEAAIEFETGMMSMLNNGVPELDALCIADLQANGGR
;
A
#
# COMPACT_ATOMS: atom_id res chain seq x y z
N MET A 1 26.40 18.42 -92.41
CA MET A 1 25.09 18.06 -91.81
C MET A 1 25.36 16.93 -90.82
N GLN A 2 25.36 17.18 -89.51
CA GLN A 2 24.18 16.99 -88.64
C GLN A 2 23.82 15.47 -88.62
N ILE A 3 23.81 14.72 -87.50
CA ILE A 3 23.03 14.93 -86.28
C ILE A 3 23.49 13.90 -85.19
N THR A 4 23.84 14.45 -84.03
CA THR A 4 23.71 14.00 -82.63
C THR A 4 24.06 12.58 -82.14
N LYS A 5 24.94 12.62 -81.14
CA LYS A 5 25.12 11.68 -80.02
C LYS A 5 23.84 11.55 -79.19
N PHE A 6 23.49 10.33 -78.78
CA PHE A 6 22.66 10.06 -77.60
C PHE A 6 23.17 8.77 -76.94
N PHE A 7 23.95 8.93 -75.87
CA PHE A 7 24.32 7.86 -74.96
C PHE A 7 23.65 8.22 -73.63
N SER A 8 22.47 7.64 -73.35
CA SER A 8 21.83 7.74 -72.04
C SER A 8 22.42 6.65 -71.16
N ILE A 9 23.39 7.01 -70.32
CA ILE A 9 23.77 6.23 -69.15
C ILE A 9 22.99 6.81 -67.97
N LEU A 10 22.04 6.02 -67.47
CA LEU A 10 21.27 6.29 -66.27
C LEU A 10 22.21 6.14 -65.07
N LEU A 11 22.65 7.26 -64.49
CA LEU A 11 23.43 7.29 -63.27
C LEU A 11 22.46 7.14 -62.08
N PHE A 12 22.40 5.96 -61.49
CA PHE A 12 21.67 5.73 -60.24
C PHE A 12 22.52 6.24 -59.07
N THR A 13 22.28 7.48 -58.66
CA THR A 13 22.83 8.05 -57.43
C THR A 13 22.15 7.37 -56.23
N SER A 14 22.87 6.45 -55.59
CA SER A 14 22.51 5.94 -54.26
C SER A 14 22.71 7.07 -53.25
N LEU A 15 21.61 7.62 -52.73
CA LEU A 15 21.62 8.43 -51.52
C LEU A 15 21.92 7.49 -50.35
N LEU A 16 23.15 7.51 -49.86
CA LEU A 16 23.48 7.04 -48.53
C LEU A 16 22.91 8.05 -47.53
N LEU A 17 21.71 7.79 -47.03
CA LEU A 17 21.21 8.43 -45.83
C LEU A 17 22.03 7.89 -44.66
N VAL A 18 22.96 8.72 -44.18
CA VAL A 18 23.62 8.56 -42.89
C VAL A 18 22.55 8.82 -41.83
N GLY A 19 22.01 7.77 -41.23
CA GLY A 19 21.23 7.86 -40.01
C GLY A 19 22.18 8.15 -38.85
N CYS A 20 22.00 9.29 -38.18
CA CYS A 20 22.53 9.47 -36.84
C CYS A 20 21.83 8.46 -35.93
N SER A 21 22.64 7.63 -35.27
CA SER A 21 22.25 6.96 -34.04
C SER A 21 22.23 8.06 -32.99
N ASP A 22 21.03 8.43 -32.54
CA ASP A 22 20.86 8.83 -31.16
C ASP A 22 20.61 7.52 -30.43
N ASP A 23 21.68 6.99 -29.82
CA ASP A 23 21.57 5.96 -28.82
C ASP A 23 20.91 6.62 -27.60
N ASP A 24 19.58 6.74 -27.65
CA ASP A 24 18.77 6.93 -26.46
C ASP A 24 19.01 5.68 -25.61
N GLU A 25 19.93 5.79 -24.66
CA GLU A 25 19.96 4.92 -23.50
C GLU A 25 18.58 5.00 -22.88
N ASN A 26 17.75 4.01 -23.22
CA ASN A 26 16.44 3.80 -22.65
C ASN A 26 16.66 3.35 -21.21
N THR A 27 17.09 4.27 -20.34
CA THR A 27 16.89 4.14 -18.91
C THR A 27 15.39 3.99 -18.76
N PHE A 28 14.95 2.76 -18.53
CA PHE A 28 13.60 2.48 -18.08
C PHE A 28 13.44 3.19 -16.74
N VAL A 29 13.03 4.46 -16.78
CA VAL A 29 12.42 5.13 -15.65
C VAL A 29 11.05 4.48 -15.59
N PRO A 30 10.78 3.59 -14.62
CA PRO A 30 9.42 3.11 -14.46
C PRO A 30 8.55 4.35 -14.31
N ASP A 31 7.47 4.45 -15.07
CA ASP A 31 6.45 5.46 -14.84
C ASP A 31 6.20 5.48 -13.32
N SER A 32 6.43 6.62 -12.65
CA SER A 32 6.41 6.69 -11.19
C SER A 32 5.10 6.15 -10.63
N GLN A 33 4.00 6.31 -11.39
CA GLN A 33 2.71 5.73 -11.05
C GLN A 33 2.66 4.21 -11.11
N SER A 34 3.37 3.59 -12.06
CA SER A 34 3.47 2.14 -12.16
C SER A 34 4.20 1.54 -10.97
N SER A 35 5.19 2.24 -10.41
CA SER A 35 5.94 1.78 -9.23
C SER A 35 5.07 1.68 -7.97
N ASN A 36 3.98 2.44 -7.90
CA ASN A 36 3.00 2.38 -6.80
C ASN A 36 1.86 1.38 -7.02
N LYS A 37 1.83 0.70 -8.17
CA LYS A 37 0.75 -0.22 -8.58
C LYS A 37 1.24 -1.66 -8.75
N GLN A 38 2.28 -2.03 -8.01
CA GLN A 38 2.85 -3.38 -8.03
C GLN A 38 2.06 -4.33 -7.11
N PRO A 39 2.24 -5.66 -7.24
CA PRO A 39 1.64 -6.63 -6.32
C PRO A 39 1.98 -6.33 -4.85
N LEU A 40 1.06 -6.63 -3.94
CA LEU A 40 1.25 -6.47 -2.49
C LEU A 40 2.59 -7.09 -2.02
N GLY A 41 3.26 -6.42 -1.09
CA GLY A 41 4.57 -6.84 -0.55
C GLY A 41 5.77 -6.58 -1.48
N SER A 42 5.55 -6.20 -2.75
CA SER A 42 6.67 -5.98 -3.69
C SER A 42 7.60 -4.82 -3.31
N SER A 43 7.15 -3.92 -2.44
CA SER A 43 7.94 -2.79 -1.92
C SER A 43 8.29 -2.95 -0.44
N ALA A 44 8.25 -4.16 0.10
CA ALA A 44 8.52 -4.39 1.52
C ALA A 44 9.88 -3.83 1.97
N ASN A 45 10.97 -4.18 1.29
CA ASN A 45 12.30 -3.66 1.62
C ASN A 45 12.43 -2.15 1.38
N ASP A 46 11.77 -1.62 0.34
CA ASP A 46 11.72 -0.19 0.03
C ASP A 46 11.00 0.61 1.12
N LEU A 47 9.99 0.03 1.76
CA LEU A 47 9.29 0.63 2.91
C LEU A 47 10.11 0.48 4.19
N LEU A 48 10.75 -0.66 4.41
CA LEU A 48 11.49 -0.98 5.64
C LEU A 48 12.82 -0.27 5.78
N SER A 49 13.62 -0.22 4.70
CA SER A 49 15.02 0.23 4.72
C SER A 49 15.21 1.61 4.09
N ASP A 50 16.39 2.21 4.26
CA ASP A 50 16.80 3.47 3.62
C ASP A 50 17.61 3.29 2.32
N THR A 51 17.62 2.06 1.77
CA THR A 51 18.45 1.71 0.61
C THR A 51 18.10 2.51 -0.65
N ASN A 52 16.81 2.57 -0.98
CA ASN A 52 16.30 3.24 -2.18
C ASN A 52 15.51 4.51 -1.86
N PHE A 53 14.79 4.50 -0.73
CA PHE A 53 13.93 5.60 -0.31
C PHE A 53 14.24 5.99 1.13
N LYS A 54 14.66 7.23 1.34
CA LYS A 54 15.07 7.76 2.65
C LYS A 54 13.92 8.39 3.41
N GLY A 55 12.87 8.80 2.71
CA GLY A 55 11.65 9.34 3.28
C GLY A 55 10.43 8.50 2.91
N LEU A 56 9.40 8.60 3.75
CA LEU A 56 8.08 8.02 3.52
C LEU A 56 7.03 9.13 3.61
N THR A 57 6.19 9.23 2.59
CA THR A 57 4.98 10.05 2.62
C THR A 57 3.74 9.16 2.58
N VAL A 58 2.88 9.27 3.59
CA VAL A 58 1.56 8.62 3.61
C VAL A 58 0.49 9.64 3.24
N GLU A 59 -0.18 9.43 2.12
CA GLU A 59 -1.37 10.15 1.69
C GLU A 59 -2.62 9.45 2.24
N ILE A 60 -3.23 10.03 3.26
CA ILE A 60 -4.51 9.58 3.80
C ILE A 60 -5.64 10.40 3.16
N VAL A 61 -6.54 9.69 2.48
CA VAL A 61 -7.72 10.25 1.83
C VAL A 61 -8.96 9.69 2.50
N SER A 62 -9.77 10.55 3.10
CA SER A 62 -10.96 10.13 3.82
C SER A 62 -12.23 10.61 3.12
N VAL A 63 -13.31 9.84 3.17
CA VAL A 63 -14.62 10.42 2.88
C VAL A 63 -14.96 11.44 3.97
N GLN A 64 -15.53 12.58 3.58
CA GLN A 64 -15.90 13.64 4.53
C GLN A 64 -16.79 13.08 5.66
N GLY A 65 -16.35 13.25 6.91
CA GLY A 65 -17.01 12.71 8.11
C GLY A 65 -16.53 11.32 8.55
N PHE A 66 -15.62 10.71 7.78
CA PHE A 66 -14.96 9.43 8.03
C PHE A 66 -13.43 9.60 8.16
N GLU A 67 -13.00 10.77 8.64
CA GLU A 67 -11.59 11.00 8.97
C GLU A 67 -11.18 10.18 10.22
N PRO A 68 -9.98 9.56 10.21
CA PRO A 68 -9.48 8.86 11.38
C PRO A 68 -9.27 9.80 12.56
N THR A 69 -9.32 9.26 13.78
CA THR A 69 -8.98 10.03 14.97
C THR A 69 -7.50 10.43 14.99
N VAL A 70 -7.21 11.59 15.58
CA VAL A 70 -5.82 12.05 15.80
C VAL A 70 -5.02 11.05 16.63
N THR A 71 -5.66 10.40 17.60
CA THR A 71 -5.02 9.36 18.42
C THR A 71 -4.58 8.18 17.56
N ALA A 72 -5.43 7.69 16.64
CA ALA A 72 -5.07 6.59 15.75
C ALA A 72 -3.91 6.96 14.83
N ILE A 73 -3.92 8.17 14.26
CA ILE A 73 -2.83 8.66 13.41
C ILE A 73 -1.50 8.76 14.17
N ASN A 74 -1.51 9.22 15.42
CA ASN A 74 -0.31 9.28 16.25
C ASN A 74 0.21 7.89 16.60
N THR A 75 -0.68 6.95 16.94
CA THR A 75 -0.29 5.56 17.20
C THR A 75 0.29 4.89 15.96
N PHE A 76 -0.33 5.12 14.79
CA PHE A 76 0.16 4.61 13.52
C PHE A 76 1.53 5.20 13.16
N ARG A 77 1.72 6.51 13.34
CA ARG A 77 3.05 7.14 13.18
C ARG A 77 4.12 6.46 14.05
N ASN A 78 3.84 6.23 15.33
CA ASN A 78 4.77 5.57 16.23
C ASN A 78 5.10 4.16 15.74
N PHE A 79 4.09 3.38 15.32
CA PHE A 79 4.29 2.06 14.75
C PHE A 79 5.25 2.09 13.54
N LEU A 80 5.09 3.05 12.63
CA LEU A 80 6.01 3.22 11.51
C LEU A 80 7.42 3.61 11.97
N GLU A 81 7.56 4.59 12.86
CA GLU A 81 8.86 5.07 13.34
C GLU A 81 9.65 3.99 14.08
N GLU A 82 8.95 3.10 14.79
CA GLU A 82 9.59 1.98 15.47
C GLU A 82 9.98 0.81 14.56
N ARG A 83 9.48 0.74 13.32
CA ARG A 83 9.73 -0.40 12.41
C ARG A 83 10.52 -0.03 11.16
N LEU A 84 10.48 1.22 10.72
CA LEU A 84 11.08 1.67 9.47
C LEU A 84 12.36 2.48 9.68
N PHE A 85 13.35 2.28 8.82
CA PHE A 85 14.51 3.15 8.69
C PHE A 85 14.26 4.19 7.60
N LYS A 86 13.79 5.38 8.00
CA LYS A 86 13.57 6.56 7.13
C LYS A 86 14.31 7.79 7.68
N PRO A 87 15.59 8.00 7.33
CA PRO A 87 16.40 9.09 7.89
C PRO A 87 15.87 10.49 7.54
N ASP A 88 15.16 10.65 6.42
CA ASP A 88 14.57 11.93 6.03
C ASP A 88 13.17 12.13 6.65
N GLY A 89 12.68 11.13 7.40
CA GLY A 89 11.47 11.20 8.21
C GLY A 89 10.24 10.59 7.56
N ILE A 90 9.14 10.65 8.30
CA ILE A 90 7.83 10.12 7.89
C ILE A 90 6.83 11.28 7.89
N THR A 91 6.24 11.56 6.73
CA THR A 91 5.20 12.58 6.56
C THR A 91 3.84 11.89 6.41
N ILE A 92 2.81 12.39 7.10
CA ILE A 92 1.43 11.91 6.96
C ILE A 92 0.57 13.11 6.58
N ASN A 93 0.07 13.10 5.35
CA ASN A 93 -0.82 14.12 4.80
C ASN A 93 -2.25 13.60 4.85
N GLN A 94 -3.19 14.44 5.27
CA GLN A 94 -4.61 14.08 5.37
C GLN A 94 -5.46 15.06 4.56
N ARG A 95 -6.43 14.54 3.81
CA ARG A 95 -7.46 15.35 3.14
C ARG A 95 -8.75 14.56 2.95
N SER A 96 -9.84 15.29 2.80
CA SER A 96 -11.16 14.68 2.60
C SER A 96 -11.62 14.77 1.14
N VAL A 97 -12.43 13.80 0.72
CA VAL A 97 -13.14 13.75 -0.56
C VAL A 97 -14.62 13.48 -0.33
N SER A 98 -15.45 13.78 -1.33
CA SER A 98 -16.87 13.38 -1.31
C SER A 98 -16.99 11.85 -1.37
N SER A 99 -18.11 11.32 -0.85
CA SER A 99 -18.47 9.91 -1.04
C SER A 99 -18.46 9.55 -2.52
N SER A 100 -17.93 8.37 -2.84
CA SER A 100 -17.96 7.82 -4.19
C SER A 100 -19.35 7.29 -4.57
N GLY A 101 -20.20 6.99 -3.59
CA GLY A 101 -21.48 6.32 -3.79
C GLY A 101 -21.38 4.88 -4.31
N LEU A 102 -20.19 4.25 -4.25
CA LEU A 102 -19.95 2.91 -4.81
C LEU A 102 -20.12 1.75 -3.82
N ALA A 103 -20.36 2.04 -2.54
CA ALA A 103 -20.53 1.05 -1.48
C ALA A 103 -21.69 0.06 -1.76
N PRO A 104 -21.62 -1.21 -1.31
CA PRO A 104 -20.46 -1.84 -0.65
C PRO A 104 -19.30 -2.03 -1.62
N PHE A 105 -18.08 -2.13 -1.09
CA PHE A 105 -16.85 -2.08 -1.87
C PHE A 105 -16.18 -3.46 -2.01
N ASN A 106 -15.88 -3.84 -3.26
CA ASN A 106 -14.77 -4.74 -3.56
C ASN A 106 -13.52 -3.94 -3.94
N ILE A 107 -12.41 -4.65 -4.09
CA ILE A 107 -11.10 -4.07 -4.41
C ILE A 107 -11.09 -3.39 -5.78
N GLU A 108 -11.86 -3.84 -6.77
CA GLU A 108 -11.96 -3.18 -8.07
C GLU A 108 -12.55 -1.77 -7.94
N LYS A 109 -13.62 -1.62 -7.15
CA LYS A 109 -14.21 -0.30 -6.86
C LYS A 109 -13.25 0.59 -6.07
N VAL A 110 -12.52 0.04 -5.10
CA VAL A 110 -11.51 0.79 -4.32
C VAL A 110 -10.39 1.28 -5.25
N LYS A 111 -9.88 0.42 -6.14
CA LYS A 111 -8.89 0.80 -7.17
C LYS A 111 -9.43 1.90 -8.09
N GLN A 112 -10.71 1.84 -8.48
CA GLN A 112 -11.33 2.91 -9.27
C GLN A 112 -11.30 4.25 -8.52
N ILE A 113 -11.60 4.25 -7.22
CA ILE A 113 -11.53 5.46 -6.39
C ILE A 113 -10.08 5.97 -6.34
N GLU A 114 -9.12 5.10 -6.03
CA GLU A 114 -7.69 5.47 -5.96
C GLU A 114 -7.21 6.13 -7.26
N THR A 115 -7.59 5.62 -8.44
CA THR A 115 -7.14 6.21 -9.71
C THR A 115 -7.54 7.67 -9.91
N THR A 116 -8.62 8.11 -9.28
CA THR A 116 -9.14 9.49 -9.37
C THR A 116 -8.79 10.34 -8.16
N THR A 117 -8.40 9.70 -7.07
CA THR A 117 -8.17 10.39 -5.80
C THR A 117 -6.70 10.44 -5.45
N ARG A 118 -5.88 9.39 -5.61
CA ARG A 118 -4.45 9.43 -5.28
C ARG A 118 -3.76 10.60 -6.01
N THR A 119 -3.05 11.43 -5.25
CA THR A 119 -2.25 12.54 -5.80
C THR A 119 -0.76 12.36 -5.56
N GLU A 120 -0.38 11.47 -4.64
CA GLU A 120 1.01 11.24 -4.25
C GLU A 120 1.55 9.93 -4.87
N PHE A 121 2.63 10.06 -5.65
CA PHE A 121 3.37 8.95 -6.25
C PHE A 121 4.88 9.07 -5.93
N ASN A 122 5.59 7.95 -5.96
CA ASN A 122 7.02 7.88 -5.68
C ASN A 122 7.79 8.91 -6.52
N GLU A 123 8.68 9.66 -5.89
CA GLU A 123 9.45 10.71 -6.54
C GLU A 123 10.78 10.88 -5.82
N GLY A 124 11.89 10.88 -6.57
CA GLY A 124 13.23 10.96 -5.97
C GLY A 124 13.46 9.80 -4.99
N ASP A 125 13.85 10.15 -3.75
CA ASP A 125 14.08 9.23 -2.63
C ASP A 125 12.90 9.17 -1.63
N GLU A 126 11.70 9.60 -2.04
CA GLU A 126 10.45 9.47 -1.29
C GLU A 126 9.57 8.34 -1.83
N ILE A 127 9.30 7.32 -1.00
CA ILE A 127 8.24 6.33 -1.27
C ILE A 127 6.92 6.86 -0.74
N LYS A 128 5.85 6.72 -1.53
CA LYS A 128 4.52 7.27 -1.19
C LYS A 128 3.46 6.17 -1.09
N VAL A 129 2.75 6.15 0.05
CA VAL A 129 1.68 5.19 0.35
C VAL A 129 0.34 5.90 0.35
N TYR A 130 -0.67 5.27 -0.26
CA TYR A 130 -2.04 5.76 -0.29
C TYR A 130 -2.92 4.94 0.66
N ILE A 131 -3.70 5.63 1.50
CA ILE A 131 -4.65 5.01 2.42
C ILE A 131 -6.01 5.68 2.26
N TYR A 132 -7.03 4.89 1.91
CA TYR A 132 -8.41 5.39 1.75
C TYR A 132 -9.28 5.01 2.94
N PHE A 133 -9.90 5.99 3.60
CA PHE A 133 -10.92 5.76 4.63
C PHE A 133 -12.31 5.84 4.01
N ALA A 134 -12.95 4.67 3.87
CA ALA A 134 -14.20 4.48 3.14
C ALA A 134 -15.45 4.63 4.02
N ASP A 135 -16.51 5.20 3.46
CA ASP A 135 -17.81 5.41 4.11
C ASP A 135 -18.79 4.23 3.99
N GLY A 136 -18.28 3.06 3.60
CA GLY A 136 -19.05 1.85 3.32
C GLY A 136 -18.35 0.60 3.80
N THR A 137 -19.07 -0.53 3.73
CA THR A 137 -18.58 -1.85 4.13
C THR A 137 -17.89 -2.55 2.96
N ASN A 138 -17.18 -3.63 3.25
CA ASN A 138 -16.73 -4.56 2.23
C ASN A 138 -17.94 -5.34 1.66
N ASP A 139 -17.88 -5.78 0.40
CA ASP A 139 -18.99 -6.49 -0.26
C ASP A 139 -19.09 -7.98 0.10
N ILE A 140 -18.08 -8.54 0.76
CA ILE A 140 -18.10 -9.89 1.33
C ILE A 140 -18.42 -9.93 2.83
N ASP A 141 -18.67 -8.79 3.47
CA ASP A 141 -19.09 -8.73 4.86
C ASP A 141 -20.41 -9.50 5.07
N GLU A 142 -20.43 -10.45 6.01
CA GLU A 142 -21.60 -11.29 6.31
C GLU A 142 -21.79 -11.47 7.82
N GLY A 143 -22.92 -10.98 8.33
CA GLY A 143 -23.26 -11.11 9.75
C GLY A 143 -22.23 -10.44 10.66
N ALA A 144 -21.59 -11.22 11.52
CA ALA A 144 -20.50 -10.77 12.42
C ALA A 144 -19.10 -10.91 11.81
N ARG A 145 -18.99 -11.45 10.58
CA ARG A 145 -17.74 -11.51 9.83
C ARG A 145 -17.64 -10.26 8.99
N VAL A 146 -16.79 -9.35 9.41
CA VAL A 146 -16.56 -8.07 8.74
C VAL A 146 -15.11 -7.98 8.31
N THR A 147 -14.79 -7.07 7.40
CA THR A 147 -13.42 -6.69 7.04
C THR A 147 -13.18 -5.26 7.52
N LEU A 148 -12.09 -5.05 8.27
CA LEU A 148 -11.74 -3.74 8.83
C LEU A 148 -10.91 -2.89 7.87
N GLY A 149 -10.04 -3.54 7.12
CA GLY A 149 -9.21 -2.92 6.11
C GLY A 149 -8.76 -3.95 5.07
N THR A 150 -8.08 -3.48 4.04
CA THR A 150 -7.41 -4.35 3.07
C THR A 150 -6.23 -3.63 2.44
N ALA A 151 -5.05 -4.23 2.52
CA ALA A 151 -3.90 -3.92 1.69
C ALA A 151 -4.02 -4.63 0.33
N TYR A 152 -4.03 -3.90 -0.78
CA TYR A 152 -4.39 -4.46 -2.09
C TYR A 152 -3.41 -4.18 -3.24
N LEU A 153 -2.41 -3.33 -3.02
CA LEU A 153 -1.24 -3.10 -3.87
C LEU A 153 -0.02 -2.89 -2.96
N ASN A 154 1.18 -2.84 -3.53
CA ASN A 154 2.42 -2.60 -2.77
C ASN A 154 2.44 -1.30 -1.93
N THR A 155 1.61 -0.31 -2.28
CA THR A 155 1.53 0.98 -1.58
C THR A 155 0.10 1.47 -1.39
N SER A 156 -0.89 0.58 -1.32
CA SER A 156 -2.30 0.99 -1.24
C SER A 156 -3.10 0.17 -0.22
N ILE A 157 -3.79 0.89 0.66
CA ILE A 157 -4.68 0.35 1.70
C ILE A 157 -6.06 1.01 1.61
N VAL A 158 -7.11 0.26 1.92
CA VAL A 158 -8.42 0.79 2.30
C VAL A 158 -8.72 0.43 3.75
N ILE A 159 -9.29 1.38 4.50
CA ILE A 159 -9.87 1.16 5.82
C ILE A 159 -11.38 1.38 5.69
N TYR A 160 -12.17 0.38 6.11
CA TYR A 160 -13.63 0.42 6.05
C TYR A 160 -14.17 1.17 7.28
N GLU A 161 -13.94 2.48 7.32
CA GLU A 161 -14.19 3.32 8.49
C GLU A 161 -15.65 3.27 8.98
N ASN A 162 -16.62 3.10 8.08
CA ASN A 162 -18.01 2.87 8.47
C ASN A 162 -18.20 1.59 9.32
N THR A 163 -17.44 0.53 9.02
CA THR A 163 -17.42 -0.71 9.81
C THR A 163 -16.80 -0.46 11.19
N LEU A 164 -15.65 0.21 11.25
CA LEU A 164 -14.96 0.54 12.51
C LEU A 164 -15.82 1.38 13.45
N ARG A 165 -16.54 2.39 12.90
CA ARG A 165 -17.47 3.22 13.68
C ARG A 165 -18.66 2.44 14.21
N LYS A 166 -19.22 1.51 13.43
CA LYS A 166 -20.30 0.64 13.89
C LYS A 166 -19.85 -0.24 15.05
N LEU A 167 -18.68 -0.85 14.94
CA LEU A 167 -18.07 -1.66 16.00
C LEU A 167 -17.86 -0.83 17.28
N SER A 168 -17.34 0.39 17.13
CA SER A 168 -17.05 1.30 18.25
C SER A 168 -18.29 1.94 18.87
N SER A 169 -19.42 1.95 18.15
CA SER A 169 -20.70 2.46 18.66
C SER A 169 -21.43 1.47 19.56
N ASN A 170 -21.00 0.21 19.60
CA ASN A 170 -21.55 -0.79 20.51
C ASN A 170 -21.20 -0.45 21.97
N PRO A 171 -22.12 -0.60 22.95
CA PRO A 171 -21.86 -0.24 24.34
C PRO A 171 -20.65 -0.91 25.00
N ASN A 172 -20.27 -2.10 24.51
CA ASN A 172 -19.09 -2.84 24.94
C ASN A 172 -18.01 -2.91 23.83
N GLY A 173 -18.13 -2.06 22.79
CA GLY A 173 -17.20 -2.00 21.68
C GLY A 173 -15.85 -1.38 22.08
N PRO A 174 -14.82 -1.55 21.24
CA PRO A 174 -13.52 -0.94 21.47
C PRO A 174 -13.62 0.58 21.24
N MET A 175 -12.65 1.34 21.75
CA MET A 175 -12.53 2.74 21.37
C MET A 175 -12.24 2.85 19.87
N LEU A 176 -12.87 3.82 19.19
CA LEU A 176 -12.66 4.05 17.75
C LEU A 176 -11.17 4.23 17.42
N SER A 177 -10.45 5.01 18.22
CA SER A 177 -9.01 5.21 18.04
C SER A 177 -8.19 3.93 18.14
N THR A 178 -8.63 2.96 18.94
CA THR A 178 -7.94 1.68 19.12
C THR A 178 -8.15 0.77 17.91
N VAL A 179 -9.38 0.66 17.42
CA VAL A 179 -9.66 -0.19 16.24
C VAL A 179 -9.11 0.43 14.96
N GLU A 180 -9.16 1.76 14.81
CA GLU A 180 -8.52 2.48 13.69
C GLU A 180 -7.00 2.23 13.66
N ALA A 181 -6.33 2.38 14.80
CA ALA A 181 -4.88 2.14 14.89
C ALA A 181 -4.53 0.68 14.63
N ALA A 182 -5.30 -0.27 15.16
CA ALA A 182 -5.07 -1.70 14.91
C ALA A 182 -5.22 -2.04 13.42
N ALA A 183 -6.30 -1.57 12.78
CA ALA A 183 -6.51 -1.78 11.34
C ALA A 183 -5.40 -1.14 10.51
N LEU A 184 -5.05 0.13 10.78
CA LEU A 184 -3.94 0.80 10.10
C LEU A 184 -2.62 0.03 10.22
N ASN A 185 -2.24 -0.36 11.44
CA ASN A 185 -0.99 -1.05 11.68
C ASN A 185 -0.97 -2.44 11.00
N HIS A 186 -2.08 -3.19 11.06
CA HIS A 186 -2.23 -4.50 10.43
C HIS A 186 -2.10 -4.42 8.91
N GLU A 187 -2.87 -3.55 8.26
CA GLU A 187 -2.83 -3.41 6.82
C GLU A 187 -1.48 -2.87 6.33
N PHE A 188 -0.85 -1.97 7.09
CA PHE A 188 0.49 -1.50 6.74
C PHE A 188 1.53 -2.60 6.91
N ALA A 189 1.41 -3.46 7.92
CA ALA A 189 2.28 -4.62 8.07
C ALA A 189 2.19 -5.60 6.87
N HIS A 190 1.03 -5.73 6.21
CA HIS A 190 0.96 -6.42 4.92
C HIS A 190 1.74 -5.70 3.81
N LEU A 191 1.76 -4.36 3.76
CA LEU A 191 2.63 -3.63 2.83
C LEU A 191 4.12 -3.89 3.11
N LEU A 192 4.50 -4.03 4.39
CA LEU A 192 5.83 -4.46 4.83
C LEU A 192 6.13 -5.93 4.51
N GLY A 193 5.21 -6.62 3.82
CA GLY A 193 5.40 -7.96 3.30
C GLY A 193 5.28 -9.06 4.36
N LEU A 194 4.81 -8.75 5.56
CA LEU A 194 4.72 -9.73 6.65
C LEU A 194 3.88 -10.94 6.28
N ILE A 195 4.23 -12.05 6.94
CA ILE A 195 3.65 -13.38 6.72
C ILE A 195 3.83 -13.83 5.27
N ASN A 196 5.08 -13.82 4.81
CA ASN A 196 5.50 -14.43 3.54
C ASN A 196 4.85 -13.82 2.29
N ILE A 197 4.34 -12.59 2.37
CA ILE A 197 3.75 -11.87 1.24
C ILE A 197 4.84 -11.19 0.39
N GLY A 198 5.83 -10.62 1.05
CA GLY A 198 7.01 -9.98 0.42
C GLY A 198 8.26 -10.02 1.29
N THR A 199 8.10 -10.32 2.57
CA THR A 199 9.16 -10.54 3.55
C THR A 199 9.21 -12.02 3.90
N SER A 200 10.36 -12.65 3.72
CA SER A 200 10.53 -14.08 4.00
C SER A 200 10.50 -14.38 5.49
N LEU A 201 9.84 -15.49 5.84
CA LEU A 201 9.78 -16.00 7.20
C LEU A 201 11.17 -16.39 7.73
N GLN A 202 11.51 -15.96 8.94
CA GLN A 202 12.68 -16.44 9.69
C GLN A 202 12.35 -17.72 10.48
N SER A 203 11.06 -17.95 10.75
CA SER A 203 10.54 -19.19 11.35
C SER A 203 9.07 -19.40 10.97
N GLN A 204 8.56 -20.62 11.12
CA GLN A 204 7.17 -20.90 10.74
C GLN A 204 6.19 -20.28 11.73
N HIS A 205 5.46 -19.27 11.27
CA HIS A 205 4.40 -18.61 12.02
C HIS A 205 3.22 -18.13 11.15
N GLU A 206 3.16 -18.54 9.88
CA GLU A 206 1.96 -18.35 9.04
C GLU A 206 0.85 -19.29 9.52
N ASP A 207 -0.37 -18.77 9.57
CA ASP A 207 -1.58 -19.56 9.82
C ASP A 207 -1.96 -20.36 8.56
N ASN A 208 -2.12 -21.67 8.73
CA ASN A 208 -2.48 -22.57 7.63
C ASN A 208 -3.93 -22.38 7.18
N GLU A 209 -4.80 -21.88 8.05
CA GLU A 209 -6.22 -21.66 7.76
C GLU A 209 -6.49 -20.22 7.29
N SER A 210 -5.55 -19.29 7.54
CA SER A 210 -5.64 -17.89 7.14
C SER A 210 -4.30 -17.40 6.58
N ARG A 211 -4.10 -17.63 5.28
CA ARG A 211 -2.86 -17.24 4.58
C ARG A 211 -2.63 -15.73 4.65
N GLY A 212 -1.39 -15.33 4.87
CA GLY A 212 -1.03 -13.93 5.10
C GLY A 212 -1.23 -13.46 6.54
N HIS A 213 -1.72 -14.31 7.45
CA HIS A 213 -1.85 -14.00 8.88
C HIS A 213 -0.94 -14.84 9.77
N CYS A 214 -0.61 -14.29 10.93
CA CYS A 214 0.21 -14.93 11.94
C CYS A 214 -0.62 -15.90 12.79
N ASN A 215 -0.05 -17.05 13.13
CA ASN A 215 -0.67 -18.04 14.01
C ASN A 215 -0.37 -17.80 15.50
N VAL A 216 0.39 -16.76 15.83
CA VAL A 216 0.71 -16.41 17.23
C VAL A 216 -0.45 -15.61 17.82
N GLN A 217 -0.99 -16.11 18.92
CA GLN A 217 -2.09 -15.49 19.65
C GLN A 217 -1.73 -14.07 20.10
N SER A 218 -2.65 -13.13 19.94
CA SER A 218 -2.50 -11.70 20.28
C SER A 218 -1.47 -10.93 19.45
N CYS A 219 -0.89 -11.56 18.42
CA CYS A 219 -0.06 -10.84 17.45
C CYS A 219 -0.93 -9.88 16.64
N LEU A 220 -0.41 -8.69 16.35
CA LEU A 220 -1.05 -7.75 15.43
C LEU A 220 -1.40 -8.39 14.08
N MET A 221 -0.65 -9.39 13.60
CA MET A 221 -0.94 -10.06 12.33
C MET A 221 -1.89 -11.26 12.46
N GLU A 222 -2.49 -11.52 13.62
CA GLU A 222 -3.49 -12.59 13.77
C GLU A 222 -4.78 -12.24 12.99
N ALA A 223 -5.34 -13.23 12.27
CA ALA A 223 -6.55 -13.05 11.45
C ALA A 223 -7.77 -12.61 12.27
N ALA A 224 -7.77 -12.88 13.59
CA ALA A 224 -8.81 -12.48 14.51
C ALA A 224 -9.03 -10.95 14.56
N ILE A 225 -8.02 -10.14 14.18
CA ILE A 225 -8.17 -8.69 14.08
C ILE A 225 -9.18 -8.30 13.00
N GLU A 226 -9.29 -9.07 11.93
CA GLU A 226 -10.24 -8.77 10.87
C GLU A 226 -11.71 -9.02 11.31
N PHE A 227 -11.96 -9.91 12.28
CA PHE A 227 -13.31 -10.34 12.66
C PHE A 227 -13.77 -9.83 14.03
N GLU A 228 -15.04 -9.41 14.16
CA GLU A 228 -15.61 -8.83 15.38
C GLU A 228 -15.38 -9.69 16.64
N THR A 229 -15.66 -11.00 16.58
CA THR A 229 -15.65 -11.86 17.78
C THR A 229 -14.26 -12.14 18.33
N GLY A 230 -13.25 -12.25 17.46
CA GLY A 230 -11.85 -12.43 17.87
C GLY A 230 -11.20 -11.12 18.30
N MET A 231 -11.48 -10.05 17.54
CA MET A 231 -10.94 -8.71 17.75
C MET A 231 -11.25 -8.16 19.15
N MET A 232 -12.48 -8.33 19.67
CA MET A 232 -12.86 -7.77 20.98
C MET A 232 -11.93 -8.23 22.10
N SER A 233 -11.47 -9.49 22.08
CA SER A 233 -10.54 -10.00 23.07
C SER A 233 -9.14 -9.38 22.93
N MET A 234 -8.70 -9.09 21.70
CA MET A 234 -7.39 -8.53 21.43
C MET A 234 -7.32 -7.04 21.79
N LEU A 235 -8.36 -6.28 21.45
CA LEU A 235 -8.40 -4.83 21.64
C LEU A 235 -8.69 -4.39 23.07
N ASN A 236 -9.15 -5.29 23.94
CA ASN A 236 -9.42 -5.00 25.35
C ASN A 236 -8.18 -4.47 26.11
N ASN A 237 -6.98 -4.81 25.65
CA ASN A 237 -5.72 -4.38 26.25
C ASN A 237 -5.04 -3.24 25.48
N GLY A 238 -5.71 -2.63 24.50
CA GLY A 238 -5.15 -1.59 23.64
C GLY A 238 -4.92 -2.08 22.21
N VAL A 239 -4.01 -1.40 21.50
CA VAL A 239 -3.63 -1.77 20.13
C VAL A 239 -2.69 -2.97 20.19
N PRO A 240 -2.97 -4.10 19.52
CA PRO A 240 -2.08 -5.26 19.49
C PRO A 240 -0.72 -4.91 18.88
N GLU A 241 0.33 -5.57 19.36
CA GLU A 241 1.70 -5.39 18.89
C GLU A 241 2.11 -6.56 17.99
N LEU A 242 3.11 -6.34 17.13
CA LEU A 242 3.74 -7.44 16.39
C LEU A 242 4.44 -8.38 17.37
N ASP A 243 4.22 -9.68 17.21
CA ASP A 243 4.99 -10.69 17.92
C ASP A 243 6.47 -10.66 17.48
N ALA A 244 7.36 -11.17 18.35
CA ALA A 244 8.79 -11.24 18.12
C ALA A 244 9.16 -11.95 16.81
N LEU A 245 8.38 -12.94 16.37
CA LEU A 245 8.63 -13.64 15.12
C LEU A 245 8.35 -12.74 13.90
N CYS A 246 7.27 -11.96 13.90
CA CYS A 246 7.01 -10.98 12.84
C CYS A 246 8.05 -9.85 12.86
N ILE A 247 8.51 -9.43 14.05
CA ILE A 247 9.59 -8.43 14.15
C ILE A 247 10.89 -8.97 13.53
N ALA A 248 11.23 -10.24 13.80
CA ALA A 248 12.41 -10.88 13.22
C ALA A 248 12.36 -10.92 11.68
N ASP A 249 11.18 -11.17 11.11
CA ASP A 249 10.94 -11.09 9.67
C ASP A 249 11.24 -9.70 9.11
N LEU A 250 10.69 -8.64 9.74
CA LEU A 250 10.93 -7.26 9.31
C LEU A 250 12.42 -6.89 9.40
N GLN A 251 13.08 -7.24 10.50
CA GLN A 251 14.50 -6.99 10.72
C GLN A 251 15.38 -7.66 9.66
N ALA A 252 15.05 -8.91 9.31
CA ALA A 252 15.75 -9.63 8.25
C ALA A 252 15.57 -8.99 6.86
N ASN A 253 14.51 -8.21 6.66
CA ASN A 253 14.23 -7.47 5.43
C ASN A 253 14.54 -5.96 5.52
N GLY A 254 15.38 -5.57 6.48
CA GLY A 254 15.92 -4.20 6.56
C GLY A 254 15.11 -3.24 7.41
N GLY A 255 14.16 -3.72 8.21
CA GLY A 255 13.46 -2.95 9.25
C GLY A 255 14.23 -2.85 10.56
N ARG A 256 13.71 -2.07 11.50
CA ARG A 256 14.24 -1.88 12.87
C ARG A 256 13.99 -3.08 13.78
#